data_AF-A0A2N0NKW3-F1
#
_entry.id   AF-A0A2N0NKW3-F1
#
_cell.length_a   1.000
_cell.length_b   1.000
_cell.length_c   1.000
_cell.angle_alpha   90.00
_cell.angle_beta   90.00
_cell.angle_gamma   90.00
#
_symmetry.space_group_name_H-M   'P 1'
#
loop_
_entity.id
_entity.type
_entity.pdbx_description
1 polymer ?
#
loop_
_entity_poly.entity_id
_entity_poly.type
_entity_poly.pdbx_seq_one_letter_code
_entity_poly.pdbx_strand_id
1 'polypeptide(L)'
;MSPDQVNAYGKYHDIVIIDTTLRTNQFDMILMLVIVVDNNFKNLIVAAAILEDETEVTFSWTLQELKNSCDVIPIILTEFKKET
;
A
#
# COMPACT_ATOMS: atom_id res chain seq x y z
N MET A 1 7.43 -0.40 9.42
CA MET A 1 6.40 -1.45 9.64
C MET A 1 6.70 -2.20 10.93
N SER A 2 5.69 -2.72 11.62
CA SER A 2 5.91 -3.61 12.76
C SER A 2 6.38 -4.99 12.28
N PRO A 3 7.02 -5.80 13.14
CA PRO A 3 7.43 -7.17 12.78
C PRO A 3 6.29 -8.04 12.26
N ASP A 4 5.08 -7.92 12.85
CA ASP A 4 3.90 -8.67 12.41
C ASP A 4 3.45 -8.27 11.01
N GLN A 5 3.51 -6.97 10.69
CA GLN A 5 3.19 -6.46 9.36
C GLN A 5 4.20 -6.95 8.31
N VAL A 6 5.49 -6.94 8.63
CA VAL A 6 6.55 -7.47 7.74
C VAL A 6 6.35 -8.97 7.51
N ASN A 7 6.06 -9.74 8.56
CA ASN A 7 5.80 -11.18 8.46
C ASN A 7 4.54 -11.50 7.65
N ALA A 8 3.46 -10.73 7.84
CA ALA A 8 2.24 -10.92 7.07
C ALA A 8 2.45 -10.55 5.60
N TYR A 9 3.14 -9.44 5.32
CA TYR A 9 3.50 -9.07 3.95
C TYR A 9 4.36 -10.14 3.30
N GLY A 10 5.42 -10.62 3.96
CA GLY A 10 6.26 -11.71 3.45
C GLY A 10 5.53 -13.03 3.19
N LYS A 11 4.39 -13.29 3.84
CA LYS A 11 3.59 -14.51 3.64
C LYS A 11 2.51 -14.38 2.57
N TYR A 12 2.00 -13.17 2.35
CA TYR A 12 0.79 -12.93 1.56
C TYR A 12 1.00 -11.86 0.47
N HIS A 13 2.25 -11.59 0.07
CA HIS A 13 2.61 -10.59 -0.95
C HIS A 13 2.15 -10.93 -2.38
N ASP A 14 1.56 -12.12 -2.59
CA ASP A 14 1.09 -12.56 -3.90
C ASP A 14 -0.05 -11.68 -4.43
N ILE A 15 -0.84 -11.11 -3.52
CA ILE A 15 -1.94 -10.20 -3.84
C ILE A 15 -1.85 -9.00 -2.89
N VAL A 16 -1.32 -7.89 -3.40
CA VAL A 16 -1.30 -6.61 -2.69
C VAL A 16 -2.33 -5.66 -3.31
N ILE A 17 -3.32 -5.25 -2.53
CA ILE A 17 -4.30 -4.24 -2.91
C ILE A 17 -3.81 -2.88 -2.39
N ILE A 18 -3.76 -1.89 -3.27
CA ILE A 18 -3.47 -0.50 -2.90
C ILE A 18 -4.74 0.33 -3.09
N ASP A 19 -5.23 0.86 -1.97
CA ASP A 19 -6.36 1.78 -1.94
C ASP A 19 -5.88 3.20 -1.62
N THR A 20 -6.41 4.20 -2.33
CA THR A 20 -6.05 5.62 -2.16
C THR A 20 -7.30 6.44 -1.93
N THR A 21 -7.41 6.98 -0.72
CA THR A 21 -8.52 7.85 -0.33
C THR A 21 -8.06 9.31 -0.40
N LEU A 22 -8.74 10.08 -1.24
CA LEU A 22 -8.42 11.49 -1.49
C LEU A 22 -8.94 12.37 -0.36
N ARG A 23 -8.02 13.06 0.34
CA ARG A 23 -8.27 14.34 1.02
C ARG A 23 -9.43 14.37 2.03
N THR A 24 -9.74 13.23 2.65
CA THR A 24 -10.76 13.13 3.71
C THR A 24 -10.20 13.26 5.11
N ASN A 25 -8.87 13.34 5.25
CA ASN A 25 -8.20 13.53 6.55
C ASN A 25 -7.96 15.01 6.86
N GLN A 26 -7.67 15.32 8.12
CA GLN A 26 -7.47 16.70 8.61
C GLN A 26 -6.30 17.46 7.96
N PHE A 27 -5.47 16.76 7.19
CA PHE A 27 -4.28 17.31 6.54
C PHE A 27 -4.51 17.64 5.06
N ASP A 28 -5.70 17.36 4.51
CA ASP A 28 -6.01 17.51 3.07
C ASP A 28 -5.05 16.69 2.17
N MET A 29 -4.51 15.58 2.70
CA MET A 29 -3.54 14.72 2.02
C MET A 29 -4.17 13.41 1.55
N ILE A 30 -3.52 12.72 0.62
CA ILE A 30 -3.92 11.38 0.20
C ILE A 30 -3.51 10.36 1.26
N LEU A 31 -4.43 9.46 1.62
CA LEU A 31 -4.10 8.29 2.43
C LEU A 31 -4.02 7.06 1.52
N MET A 32 -2.83 6.48 1.42
CA MET A 32 -2.56 5.23 0.73
C MET A 32 -2.53 4.08 1.73
N LEU A 33 -3.33 3.04 1.49
CA LEU A 33 -3.36 1.82 2.28
C LEU A 33 -2.80 0.66 1.46
N VAL A 34 -1.88 -0.09 2.05
CA VAL A 34 -1.32 -1.32 1.48
C VAL A 34 -1.93 -2.50 2.22
N ILE A 35 -2.69 -3.31 1.49
CA ILE A 35 -3.51 -4.38 2.02
C ILE A 35 -3.06 -5.70 1.40
N VAL A 36 -2.89 -6.73 2.23
CA VAL A 36 -2.70 -8.12 1.78
C VAL A 36 -3.92 -8.94 2.11
N VAL A 37 -4.12 -10.03 1.38
CA VAL A 37 -5.21 -10.99 1.61
C VAL A 37 -4.63 -12.29 2.13
N ASP A 38 -5.05 -12.73 3.33
CA ASP A 38 -4.63 -14.01 3.86
C ASP A 38 -5.35 -15.20 3.19
N ASN A 39 -4.92 -16.42 3.50
CA ASN A 39 -5.51 -17.65 2.96
C ASN A 39 -6.97 -17.92 3.40
N ASN A 40 -7.50 -17.11 4.33
CA ASN A 40 -8.88 -17.17 4.79
C ASN A 40 -9.73 -16.01 4.21
N PHE A 41 -9.25 -15.36 3.14
CA PHE A 41 -9.88 -14.22 2.50
C PHE A 41 -10.09 -13.02 3.43
N LYS A 42 -9.22 -12.85 4.43
CA LYS A 42 -9.23 -11.68 5.31
C LYS A 42 -8.23 -10.64 4.82
N ASN A 43 -8.70 -9.40 4.75
CA ASN A 43 -7.88 -8.26 4.42
C ASN A 43 -7.07 -7.82 5.65
N LEU A 44 -5.77 -7.62 5.47
CA LEU A 44 -4.88 -7.09 6.50
C LEU A 44 -4.13 -5.86 5.97
N ILE A 45 -4.25 -4.74 6.68
CA ILE A 45 -3.46 -3.53 6.40
C ILE A 45 -2.05 -3.74 6.94
N VAL A 46 -1.08 -3.82 6.03
CA VAL A 46 0.34 -4.05 6.37
C VAL A 46 1.14 -2.76 6.36
N ALA A 47 0.74 -1.76 5.58
CA ALA A 47 1.34 -0.44 5.60
C ALA A 47 0.31 0.64 5.27
N ALA A 48 0.63 1.87 5.66
CA ALA A 48 -0.12 3.06 5.28
C ALA A 48 0.87 4.22 5.07
N ALA A 49 0.57 5.09 4.12
CA ALA A 49 1.34 6.29 3.83
C ALA A 49 0.41 7.49 3.65
N ILE A 50 0.86 8.66 4.10
CA ILE A 50 0.21 9.95 3.81
C ILE A 50 1.04 10.60 2.71
N LEU A 51 0.40 10.92 1.58
CA LEU A 51 1.04 11.45 0.38
C LEU A 51 0.53 12.86 0.09
N GLU A 52 1.41 13.73 -0.38
CA GLU A 52 1.08 15.12 -0.72
C GLU A 52 0.34 15.22 -2.07
N ASP A 53 0.68 14.35 -3.02
CA ASP A 53 0.09 14.31 -4.37
C ASP A 53 -0.07 12.88 -4.92
N GLU A 54 -0.89 12.75 -5.97
CA GLU A 54 -1.09 11.49 -6.70
C GLU A 54 -0.16 11.41 -7.93
N THR A 55 1.12 11.75 -7.78
CA THR A 55 2.09 11.64 -8.88
C THR A 55 2.79 10.29 -8.90
N GLU A 56 3.17 9.84 -10.11
CA GLU A 56 3.95 8.61 -10.30
C GLU A 56 5.24 8.61 -9.47
N VAL A 57 5.88 9.78 -9.31
CA VAL A 57 7.11 9.93 -8.52
C VAL A 57 6.86 9.61 -7.04
N THR A 58 5.81 10.20 -6.45
CA THR A 58 5.43 9.99 -5.05
C THR A 58 5.03 8.54 -4.79
N PHE A 59 4.27 7.92 -5.71
CA PHE A 59 3.91 6.51 -5.61
C PHE A 59 5.12 5.58 -5.75
N SER A 60 5.99 5.82 -6.75
CA SER A 60 7.18 5.00 -6.98
C SER A 60 8.13 5.05 -5.78
N TRP A 61 8.32 6.23 -5.20
CA TRP A 61 9.12 6.38 -3.98
C TRP A 61 8.52 5.59 -2.82
N THR A 62 7.21 5.69 -2.59
CA THR A 62 6.53 4.97 -1.50
C THR A 62 6.63 3.45 -1.66
N LEU A 63 6.48 2.95 -2.89
CA LEU A 63 6.65 1.52 -3.20
C LEU A 63 8.09 1.05 -3.01
N GLN A 64 9.07 1.89 -3.33
CA GLN A 64 10.48 1.59 -3.09
C GLN A 64 10.78 1.50 -1.59
N GLU A 65 10.22 2.37 -0.77
CA GLU A 65 10.36 2.30 0.69
C GLU A 65 9.70 1.04 1.29
N LEU A 66 8.54 0.65 0.76
CA LEU A 66 7.90 -0.61 1.13
C LEU A 66 8.80 -1.81 0.80
N LYS A 67 9.40 -1.82 -0.39
CA LYS A 67 10.35 -2.86 -0.82
C LYS A 67 11.58 -2.90 0.09
N ASN A 68 12.19 -1.76 0.38
CA ASN A 68 13.35 -1.65 1.26
C ASN A 68 13.06 -2.16 2.68
N SER A 69 11.80 -2.06 3.13
CA SER A 69 11.38 -2.50 4.46
C SER A 69 11.15 -4.01 4.58
N CYS A 70 10.90 -4.70 3.46
CA CYS A 70 10.47 -6.10 3.47
C CYS A 70 11.36 -7.04 2.64
N ASP A 71 12.28 -6.51 1.82
CA ASP A 71 13.11 -7.26 0.88
C ASP A 71 12.32 -8.18 -0.08
N VAL A 72 11.07 -7.82 -0.35
CA VAL A 72 10.14 -8.61 -1.19
C VAL A 72 9.51 -7.69 -2.24
N ILE A 73 9.42 -8.21 -3.47
CA ILE A 73 8.74 -7.54 -4.60
C ILE A 73 7.36 -8.18 -4.75
N PRO A 74 6.26 -7.46 -4.44
CA PRO A 74 4.92 -8.00 -4.53
C PRO A 74 4.39 -7.98 -5.98
N ILE A 75 3.33 -8.74 -6.23
CA ILE A 75 2.44 -8.49 -7.36
C ILE A 75 1.36 -7.51 -6.88
N ILE A 76 1.35 -6.33 -7.48
CA ILE A 76 0.49 -5.23 -7.05
C ILE A 76 -0.77 -5.16 -7.91
N LEU A 77 -1.92 -5.19 -7.26
CA LEU A 77 -3.21 -4.82 -7.83
C LEU A 77 -3.56 -3.43 -7.29
N THR A 78 -3.40 -2.42 -8.14
CA THR A 78 -3.82 -1.05 -7.84
C THR A 78 -5.21 -0.80 -8.41
N GLU A 79 -6.04 -0.05 -7.71
CA GLU A 79 -7.18 0.58 -8.39
C GLU A 79 -6.64 1.57 -9.44
N PHE A 80 -6.84 1.27 -10.72
CA PHE A 80 -6.70 2.27 -11.78
C PHE A 80 -7.89 3.23 -11.70
N LYS A 81 -7.71 4.38 -11.05
CA LYS A 81 -8.61 5.50 -11.30
C LYS A 81 -8.32 6.01 -12.72
N LYS A 82 -9.23 5.74 -13.65
CA LYS A 82 -9.25 6.50 -14.92
C LYS A 82 -9.47 7.96 -14.54
N GLU A 83 -8.50 8.82 -14.85
CA GLU A 83 -8.77 10.26 -14.91
C GLU A 83 -9.93 10.46 -15.91
N THR A 84 -11.04 10.99 -15.43
CA THR A 84 -12.14 11.54 -16.23
C THR A 84 -12.25 13.02 -15.98
#